data_AF-A0A134A1G8-F1
#
_entry.id   AF-A0A134A1G8-F1
#
_cell.length_a   1.000
_cell.length_b   1.000
_cell.length_c   1.000
_cell.angle_alpha   90.00
_cell.angle_beta   90.00
_cell.angle_gamma   90.00
#
_symmetry.space_group_name_H-M   'P 1'
#
loop_
_entity.id
_entity.type
_entity.pdbx_description
1 polymer ?
#
loop_
_entity_poly.entity_id
_entity_poly.type
_entity_poly.pdbx_seq_one_letter_code
_entity_poly.pdbx_strand_id
1 'polypeptide(L)'
;MLLDCGIYCASWLDDFLPAGEAQVTAFAGVANDQGIDMYASATLEVAGLSATLECAFDRAKPRQAVLVGTRGRVVIEELHRCQRATVYADGCEPRVIDAPYEVDDFYGEALHFTKLVAAGAEESDVMPLQATVRCVRIVDAVKARFSLGRDALRALEVQEGALRWHGEFTSSDALELGNAVARLSREYDRGVTVRVVREPDGLAMFEWAADDKAPRNQEFAQGKRRASLACGHSSLWADVAHEVDGSFQDLVDRSTPDKFGTPEFACPVDGAFPIRDERGALLATLCVSGLHEGLDHELAVRALAEAEGKECGWDVPVYAWLAR
;
A
#
# COMPACT_ATOMS: atom_id res chain seq x y z
N MET A 1 4.40 -4.22 -13.12
CA MET A 1 3.16 -3.55 -13.56
C MET A 1 3.37 -2.06 -13.87
N LEU A 2 4.00 -1.28 -12.99
CA LEU A 2 4.29 0.15 -13.07
C LEU A 2 5.04 0.56 -14.34
N LEU A 3 6.03 -0.23 -14.77
CA LEU A 3 6.76 0.04 -16.03
C LEU A 3 5.90 -0.15 -17.28
N ASP A 4 4.83 -0.94 -17.19
CA ASP A 4 3.96 -1.31 -18.31
C ASP A 4 2.68 -0.47 -18.33
N CYS A 5 1.93 -0.47 -17.23
CA CYS A 5 0.68 0.29 -17.10
C CYS A 5 0.89 1.70 -16.53
N GLY A 6 1.82 1.87 -15.60
CA GLY A 6 2.09 3.17 -14.98
C GLY A 6 2.67 4.20 -15.95
N ILE A 7 3.28 3.75 -17.06
CA ILE A 7 3.81 4.64 -18.08
C ILE A 7 2.72 5.47 -18.77
N TYR A 8 1.52 4.92 -18.94
CA TYR A 8 0.37 5.66 -19.50
C TYR A 8 -0.07 6.77 -18.56
N CYS A 9 -0.05 6.53 -17.25
CA CYS A 9 -0.31 7.60 -16.29
C CYS A 9 0.79 8.66 -16.34
N ALA A 10 2.06 8.25 -16.40
CA ALA A 10 3.20 9.16 -16.47
C ALA A 10 3.16 10.06 -17.72
N SER A 11 2.69 9.57 -18.87
CA SER A 11 2.55 10.40 -20.08
C SER A 11 1.52 11.51 -19.90
N TRP A 12 0.37 11.23 -19.28
CA TRP A 12 -0.62 12.28 -18.96
C TRP A 12 -0.06 13.32 -17.98
N LEU A 13 0.78 12.90 -17.02
CA LEU A 13 1.46 13.84 -16.13
C LEU A 13 2.47 14.70 -16.88
N ASP A 14 3.24 14.12 -17.80
CA ASP A 14 4.20 14.86 -18.62
C ASP A 14 3.53 15.90 -19.52
N ASP A 15 2.37 15.57 -20.10
CA ASP A 15 1.64 16.46 -21.01
C ASP A 15 0.99 17.65 -20.30
N PHE A 16 0.50 17.47 -19.07
CA PHE A 16 -0.33 18.47 -18.38
C PHE A 16 0.34 19.17 -17.21
N LEU A 17 1.38 18.57 -16.61
CA LEU A 17 2.15 19.25 -15.56
C LEU A 17 3.26 20.11 -16.19
N PRO A 18 3.59 21.25 -15.57
CA PRO A 18 4.72 22.05 -16.00
C PRO A 18 6.02 21.24 -15.89
N ALA A 19 7.00 21.59 -16.72
CA ALA A 19 8.33 21.01 -16.62
C ALA A 19 8.91 21.21 -15.21
N GLY A 20 9.34 20.12 -14.59
CA GLY A 20 9.88 20.11 -13.23
C GLY A 20 10.25 18.70 -12.81
N GLU A 21 10.93 18.60 -11.67
CA GLU A 21 11.20 17.31 -11.05
C GLU A 21 9.99 16.89 -10.21
N ALA A 22 9.51 15.66 -10.46
CA ALA A 22 8.39 15.11 -9.71
C ALA A 22 8.85 14.58 -8.36
N GLN A 23 8.29 15.15 -7.29
CA GLN A 23 8.55 14.70 -5.93
C GLN A 23 7.39 13.84 -5.46
N VAL A 24 7.66 12.57 -5.13
CA VAL A 24 6.62 11.70 -4.57
C VAL A 24 6.40 12.05 -3.10
N THR A 25 5.20 12.56 -2.78
CA THR A 25 4.81 13.04 -1.45
C THR A 25 4.02 12.00 -0.66
N ALA A 26 3.37 11.04 -1.33
CA ALA A 26 2.73 9.88 -0.71
C ALA A 26 2.84 8.66 -1.63
N PHE A 27 2.92 7.46 -1.07
CA PHE A 27 3.07 6.22 -1.82
C PHE A 27 2.42 5.02 -1.11
N ALA A 28 1.72 4.19 -1.86
CA ALA A 28 1.28 2.85 -1.48
C ALA A 28 1.58 1.89 -2.64
N GLY A 29 2.25 0.77 -2.37
CA GLY A 29 2.57 -0.27 -3.36
C GLY A 29 1.99 -1.62 -2.95
N VAL A 30 1.96 -2.58 -3.87
CA VAL A 30 1.91 -4.02 -3.57
C VAL A 30 2.84 -4.71 -4.54
N ALA A 31 3.63 -5.67 -4.08
CA ALA A 31 4.37 -6.61 -4.92
C ALA A 31 3.99 -8.05 -4.54
N ASN A 32 4.06 -8.98 -5.49
CA ASN A 32 3.83 -10.40 -5.20
C ASN A 32 5.11 -11.10 -4.66
N ASP A 33 4.98 -12.38 -4.33
CA ASP A 33 6.05 -13.30 -3.90
C ASP A 33 7.28 -13.37 -4.84
N GLN A 34 7.10 -13.02 -6.11
CA GLN A 34 8.18 -12.96 -7.12
C GLN A 34 8.83 -11.57 -7.23
N GLY A 35 8.43 -10.61 -6.38
CA GLY A 35 8.91 -9.24 -6.41
C GLY A 35 8.37 -8.43 -7.60
N ILE A 36 7.32 -8.92 -8.27
CA ILE A 36 6.63 -8.21 -9.34
C ILE A 36 5.67 -7.23 -8.68
N ASP A 37 5.80 -5.96 -9.01
CA ASP A 37 4.86 -4.95 -8.56
C ASP A 37 3.46 -5.21 -9.15
N MET A 38 2.45 -5.26 -8.28
CA MET A 38 1.05 -5.61 -8.56
C MET A 38 0.11 -4.42 -8.38
N TYR A 39 0.46 -3.46 -7.52
CA TYR A 39 -0.26 -2.20 -7.31
C TYR A 39 0.71 -1.06 -7.01
N ALA A 40 0.42 0.15 -7.48
CA ALA A 40 1.12 1.36 -7.13
C ALA A 40 0.16 2.55 -7.15
N SER A 41 0.12 3.32 -6.07
CA SER A 41 -0.55 4.61 -5.98
C SER A 41 0.42 5.62 -5.40
N ALA A 42 0.77 6.64 -6.18
CA ALA A 42 1.70 7.68 -5.81
C ALA A 42 1.06 9.06 -5.98
N THR A 43 1.17 9.90 -4.96
CA THR A 43 0.92 11.34 -5.08
C THR A 43 2.23 12.04 -5.36
N LEU A 44 2.25 12.86 -6.40
CA LEU A 44 3.42 13.61 -6.85
C LEU A 44 3.14 15.10 -6.75
N GLU A 45 4.15 15.87 -6.38
CA GLU A 45 4.17 17.31 -6.51
C GLU A 45 5.15 17.71 -7.62
N VAL A 46 4.70 18.59 -8.52
CA VAL A 46 5.52 19.20 -9.56
C VAL A 46 5.21 20.70 -9.61
N ALA A 47 6.21 21.52 -9.27
CA ALA A 47 6.09 22.99 -9.29
C ALA A 47 4.84 23.53 -8.56
N GLY A 48 4.50 22.95 -7.40
CA GLY A 48 3.35 23.34 -6.58
C GLY A 48 2.00 22.79 -7.06
N LEU A 49 1.95 22.00 -8.13
CA LEU A 49 0.77 21.24 -8.54
C LEU A 49 0.87 19.81 -8.03
N SER A 50 -0.26 19.28 -7.54
CA SER A 50 -0.38 17.90 -7.09
C SER A 50 -1.01 17.04 -8.18
N ALA A 51 -0.51 15.81 -8.33
CA ALA A 51 -1.07 14.81 -9.22
C ALA A 51 -0.99 13.42 -8.61
N THR A 52 -1.84 12.50 -9.07
CA THR A 52 -1.84 11.12 -8.60
C THR A 52 -1.65 10.18 -9.78
N LEU A 53 -0.70 9.26 -9.62
CA LEU A 53 -0.47 8.12 -10.52
C LEU A 53 -0.93 6.86 -9.78
N GLU A 54 -1.93 6.17 -10.33
CA GLU A 54 -2.43 4.91 -9.78
C GLU A 54 -2.49 3.86 -10.88
N CYS A 55 -1.90 2.68 -10.64
CA CYS A 55 -1.92 1.55 -11.55
C CYS A 55 -1.95 0.22 -10.78
N ALA A 56 -2.59 -0.80 -11.35
CA ALA A 56 -2.80 -2.08 -10.69
C ALA A 56 -3.01 -3.24 -11.67
N PHE A 57 -2.60 -4.45 -11.25
CA PHE A 57 -2.90 -5.74 -11.90
C PHE A 57 -3.78 -6.64 -11.05
N ASP A 58 -3.76 -6.46 -9.73
CA ASP A 58 -4.48 -7.30 -8.77
C ASP A 58 -5.92 -6.83 -8.50
N ARG A 59 -6.30 -5.65 -8.98
CA ARG A 59 -7.62 -5.04 -8.77
C ARG A 59 -8.10 -4.29 -10.00
N ALA A 60 -9.41 -4.32 -10.22
CA ALA A 60 -10.05 -3.53 -11.27
C ALA A 60 -10.28 -2.10 -10.78
N LYS A 61 -9.70 -1.12 -11.50
CA LYS A 61 -9.91 0.31 -11.28
C LYS A 61 -10.36 0.97 -12.59
N PRO A 62 -11.11 2.09 -12.52
CA PRO A 62 -11.43 2.86 -13.71
C PRO A 62 -10.14 3.28 -14.43
N ARG A 63 -10.05 3.00 -15.72
CA ARG A 63 -8.91 3.38 -16.56
C ARG A 63 -9.11 4.81 -17.04
N GLN A 64 -9.04 5.79 -16.15
CA GLN A 64 -9.34 7.19 -16.48
C GLN A 64 -8.20 8.14 -16.11
N ALA A 65 -8.12 9.26 -16.83
CA ALA A 65 -7.36 10.42 -16.40
C ALA A 65 -8.34 11.54 -16.02
N VAL A 66 -8.09 12.21 -14.88
CA VAL A 66 -8.95 13.29 -14.39
C VAL A 66 -8.12 14.55 -14.22
N LEU A 67 -8.46 15.56 -15.02
CA LEU A 67 -7.84 16.88 -14.95
C LEU A 67 -8.75 17.81 -14.13
N VAL A 68 -8.27 18.29 -13.00
CA VAL A 68 -9.02 19.20 -12.12
C VAL A 68 -8.48 20.61 -12.26
N GLY A 69 -9.34 21.55 -12.65
CA GLY A 69 -9.03 22.96 -12.72
C GLY A 69 -9.85 23.77 -11.72
N THR A 70 -9.65 25.08 -11.71
CA THR A 70 -10.36 26.02 -10.82
C THR A 70 -11.81 26.30 -11.22
N ARG A 71 -12.27 25.79 -12.36
CA ARG A 71 -13.61 26.02 -12.93
C ARG A 71 -14.36 24.74 -13.30
N GLY A 72 -13.93 23.62 -12.72
CA GLY A 72 -14.45 22.30 -13.02
C GLY A 72 -13.36 21.30 -13.38
N ARG A 73 -13.75 20.23 -14.08
CA ARG A 73 -12.87 19.08 -14.36
C ARG A 73 -13.13 18.47 -15.72
N VAL A 74 -12.13 17.75 -16.24
CA VAL A 74 -12.25 16.89 -17.42
C VAL A 74 -11.98 15.46 -17.00
N VAL A 75 -12.86 14.55 -17.38
CA VAL A 75 -12.69 13.10 -17.19
C VAL A 75 -12.45 12.47 -18.55
N ILE A 76 -11.29 11.87 -18.72
CA ILE A 76 -10.87 11.17 -19.93
C ILE A 76 -11.06 9.67 -19.69
N GLU A 77 -11.83 9.03 -20.56
CA GLU A 77 -12.18 7.61 -20.47
C GLU A 77 -11.13 6.75 -21.18
N GLU A 78 -10.87 5.55 -20.65
CA GLU A 78 -9.86 4.61 -21.16
C GLU A 78 -8.54 5.32 -21.48
N LEU A 79 -7.86 5.89 -20.48
CA LEU A 79 -6.73 6.82 -20.63
C LEU A 79 -5.58 6.34 -21.55
N HIS A 80 -5.44 5.02 -21.73
CA HIS A 80 -4.42 4.37 -22.57
C HIS A 80 -4.91 4.14 -24.02
N ARG A 81 -6.22 4.30 -24.27
CA ARG A 81 -6.93 4.14 -25.55
C ARG A 81 -8.08 5.16 -25.68
N CYS A 82 -7.76 6.43 -25.42
CA CYS A 82 -8.75 7.48 -25.27
C CYS A 82 -9.47 7.77 -26.59
N GLN A 83 -10.80 7.73 -26.56
CA GLN A 83 -11.68 8.18 -27.65
C GLN A 83 -12.76 9.16 -27.19
N ARG A 84 -12.88 9.37 -25.87
CA ARG A 84 -13.93 10.18 -25.27
C ARG A 84 -13.43 10.87 -24.02
N ALA A 85 -13.85 12.11 -23.85
CA ALA A 85 -13.70 12.85 -22.60
C ALA A 85 -14.97 13.63 -22.28
N THR A 86 -15.29 13.77 -21.00
CA THR A 86 -16.41 14.59 -20.54
C THR A 86 -15.90 15.80 -19.76
N VAL A 87 -16.32 16.99 -20.17
CA VAL A 87 -16.00 18.26 -19.52
C VAL A 87 -17.15 18.66 -18.61
N TYR A 88 -16.84 18.81 -17.32
CA TYR A 88 -17.75 19.30 -16.30
C TYR A 88 -17.31 20.72 -15.93
N ALA A 89 -17.99 21.74 -16.44
CA ALA A 89 -17.73 23.14 -16.10
C ALA A 89 -18.77 23.64 -15.10
N ASP A 90 -18.35 24.48 -14.16
CA ASP A 90 -19.21 24.96 -13.08
C ASP A 90 -20.46 25.68 -13.62
N GLY A 91 -21.64 25.28 -13.13
CA GLY A 91 -22.93 25.85 -13.54
C GLY A 91 -23.34 25.56 -14.99
N CYS A 92 -22.63 24.67 -15.68
CA CYS A 92 -22.94 24.25 -17.04
C CYS A 92 -23.29 22.76 -17.08
N GLU A 93 -24.12 22.37 -18.05
CA GLU A 93 -24.34 20.95 -18.35
C GLU A 93 -23.05 20.30 -18.86
N PRO A 94 -22.80 19.00 -18.55
CA PRO A 94 -21.63 18.28 -19.02
C PRO A 94 -21.53 18.28 -20.55
N ARG A 95 -20.34 18.58 -21.07
CA ARG A 95 -20.05 18.54 -22.50
C ARG A 95 -19.17 17.35 -22.84
N VAL A 96 -19.65 16.48 -23.73
CA VAL A 96 -18.88 15.34 -24.23
C VAL A 96 -18.02 15.78 -25.42
N ILE A 97 -16.75 15.39 -25.40
CA ILE A 97 -15.82 15.42 -26.52
C ILE A 97 -15.72 13.98 -27.03
N ASP A 98 -16.16 13.77 -28.26
CA ASP A 98 -16.06 12.48 -28.95
C ASP A 98 -15.00 12.60 -30.05
N ALA A 99 -13.94 11.80 -29.93
CA ALA A 99 -12.75 11.83 -30.78
C ALA A 99 -12.32 10.38 -31.08
N PRO A 100 -13.12 9.61 -31.84
CA PRO A 100 -12.82 8.23 -32.14
C PRO A 100 -11.59 8.11 -33.06
N TYR A 101 -10.94 6.95 -33.01
CA TYR A 101 -9.84 6.66 -33.94
C TYR A 101 -10.32 6.66 -35.40
N GLU A 102 -9.45 7.10 -36.31
CA GLU A 102 -9.75 7.08 -37.74
C GLU A 102 -9.89 5.65 -38.28
N VAL A 103 -9.03 4.74 -37.81
CA VAL A 103 -9.01 3.33 -38.22
C VAL A 103 -8.93 2.42 -36.99
N ASP A 104 -7.83 2.52 -36.24
CA ASP A 104 -7.58 1.78 -34.99
C ASP A 104 -6.66 2.60 -34.07
N ASP A 105 -6.31 2.02 -32.92
CA ASP A 105 -5.49 2.66 -31.89
C ASP A 105 -4.04 2.90 -32.30
N PHE A 106 -3.53 2.20 -33.33
CA PHE A 106 -2.15 2.32 -33.80
C PHE A 106 -2.02 3.13 -35.10
N TYR A 107 -3.09 3.31 -35.86
CA TYR A 107 -3.05 3.94 -37.18
C TYR A 107 -2.43 5.34 -37.16
N GLY A 108 -2.80 6.16 -36.17
CA GLY A 108 -2.25 7.51 -36.01
C GLY A 108 -0.74 7.49 -35.74
N GLU A 109 -0.29 6.60 -34.87
CA GLU A 109 1.12 6.42 -34.51
C GLU A 109 1.95 5.94 -35.72
N ALA A 110 1.45 4.91 -36.43
CA ALA A 110 2.10 4.36 -37.62
C ALA A 110 2.17 5.39 -38.76
N LEU A 111 1.10 6.15 -38.98
CA LEU A 111 1.05 7.21 -39.99
C LEU A 111 2.02 8.34 -39.66
N HIS A 112 2.06 8.78 -38.39
CA HIS A 112 2.98 9.82 -37.93
C HIS A 112 4.44 9.39 -38.07
N PHE A 113 4.78 8.20 -37.58
CA PHE A 113 6.12 7.65 -37.71
C PHE A 113 6.57 7.55 -39.17
N THR A 114 5.69 7.07 -40.06
CA THR A 114 5.99 6.98 -41.51
C THR A 114 6.28 8.35 -42.11
N LYS A 115 5.54 9.40 -41.71
CA LYS A 115 5.78 10.78 -42.16
C LYS A 115 7.14 11.30 -41.69
N LEU A 116 7.51 11.05 -40.44
CA LEU A 116 8.81 11.46 -39.89
C LEU A 116 9.97 10.81 -40.65
N VAL A 117 9.88 9.49 -40.90
CA VAL A 117 10.89 8.75 -41.67
C VAL A 117 11.01 9.30 -43.09
N ALA A 118 9.88 9.54 -43.76
CA ALA A 118 9.88 10.09 -45.12
C ALA A 118 10.46 11.52 -45.18
N ALA A 119 10.29 12.32 -44.12
CA ALA A 119 10.84 13.66 -44.00
C ALA A 119 12.30 13.70 -43.53
N GLY A 120 12.88 12.56 -43.13
CA GLY A 120 14.23 12.50 -42.54
C GLY A 120 14.32 13.19 -41.18
N ALA A 121 13.21 13.25 -40.43
CA ALA A 121 13.18 13.84 -39.10
C ALA A 121 13.85 12.91 -38.07
N GLU A 122 14.61 13.48 -37.13
CA GLU A 122 15.32 12.73 -36.09
C GLU A 122 14.43 12.44 -34.86
N GLU A 123 13.38 13.23 -34.64
CA GLU A 123 12.41 13.02 -33.57
C GLU A 123 11.01 13.53 -33.96
N SER A 124 10.01 13.14 -33.15
CA SER A 124 8.64 13.63 -33.29
C SER A 124 8.48 15.00 -32.63
N ASP A 125 7.72 15.88 -33.25
CA ASP A 125 7.23 17.14 -32.67
C ASP A 125 6.10 16.95 -31.65
N VAL A 126 5.29 15.88 -31.82
CA VAL A 126 4.25 15.48 -30.86
C VAL A 126 4.82 14.76 -29.64
N MET A 127 5.67 13.76 -29.83
CA MET A 127 6.36 12.99 -28.77
C MET A 127 7.89 13.04 -28.92
N PRO A 128 8.56 14.14 -28.52
CA PRO A 128 10.02 14.26 -28.59
C PRO A 128 10.74 13.19 -27.77
N LEU A 129 12.02 12.92 -28.06
CA LEU A 129 12.81 11.93 -27.31
C LEU A 129 12.86 12.27 -25.81
N GLN A 130 12.89 13.57 -25.50
CA GLN A 130 12.89 14.06 -24.13
C GLN A 130 11.61 13.70 -23.36
N ALA A 131 10.46 13.51 -24.01
CA ALA A 131 9.22 13.07 -23.37
C ALA A 131 9.36 11.67 -22.77
N THR A 132 10.02 10.76 -23.49
CA THR A 132 10.35 9.42 -22.97
C THR A 132 11.20 9.51 -21.71
N VAL A 133 12.23 10.37 -21.72
CA VAL A 133 13.10 10.57 -20.54
C VAL A 133 12.32 11.13 -19.35
N ARG A 134 11.40 12.07 -19.57
CA ARG A 134 10.58 12.65 -18.50
C ARG A 134 9.61 11.62 -17.92
N CYS A 135 8.92 10.85 -18.76
CA CYS A 135 8.04 9.78 -18.33
C CYS A 135 8.78 8.72 -17.49
N VAL A 136 9.95 8.28 -17.96
CA VAL A 136 10.77 7.31 -17.21
C VAL A 136 11.23 7.87 -15.87
N ARG A 137 11.60 9.17 -15.79
CA ARG A 137 11.95 9.79 -14.49
C ARG A 137 10.79 9.79 -13.50
N ILE A 138 9.56 10.05 -13.95
CA ILE A 138 8.36 9.97 -13.10
C ILE A 138 8.20 8.53 -12.60
N VAL A 139 8.26 7.55 -13.51
CA VAL A 139 8.12 6.13 -13.15
C VAL A 139 9.24 5.67 -12.23
N ASP A 140 10.49 6.06 -12.46
CA ASP A 140 11.63 5.74 -11.60
C ASP A 140 11.49 6.36 -10.21
N ALA A 141 10.97 7.59 -10.10
CA ALA A 141 10.71 8.23 -8.81
C ALA A 141 9.67 7.45 -7.99
N VAL A 142 8.63 6.93 -8.65
CA VAL A 142 7.63 6.04 -8.01
C VAL A 142 8.24 4.68 -7.68
N LYS A 143 8.99 4.09 -8.62
CA LYS A 143 9.65 2.80 -8.45
C LYS A 143 10.64 2.79 -7.29
N ALA A 144 11.37 3.88 -7.08
CA ALA A 144 12.26 4.05 -5.94
C ALA A 144 11.55 3.99 -4.58
N ARG A 145 10.22 4.12 -4.53
CA ARG A 145 9.44 3.94 -3.29
C ARG A 145 9.10 2.49 -2.98
N PHE A 146 9.33 1.58 -3.93
CA PHE A 146 9.31 0.14 -3.65
C PHE A 146 10.57 -0.34 -2.91
N SER A 147 11.65 0.46 -2.81
CA SER A 147 12.80 0.12 -1.94
C SER A 147 12.55 0.56 -0.49
N LEU A 148 12.56 -0.39 0.44
CA LEU A 148 12.41 -0.17 1.88
C LEU A 148 13.42 0.88 2.39
N GLY A 149 12.92 1.90 3.09
CA GLY A 149 13.72 2.99 3.64
C GLY A 149 13.05 3.60 4.87
N ARG A 150 13.65 4.63 5.48
CA ARG A 150 13.08 5.29 6.68
C ARG A 150 11.66 5.82 6.50
N ASP A 151 11.25 6.15 5.27
CA ASP A 151 9.89 6.57 4.98
C ASP A 151 8.86 5.44 5.18
N ALA A 152 9.26 4.17 5.00
CA ALA A 152 8.41 3.01 5.28
C ALA A 152 8.14 2.86 6.79
N LEU A 153 9.15 3.07 7.62
CA LEU A 153 9.01 3.10 9.09
C LEU A 153 8.02 4.20 9.52
N ARG A 154 8.19 5.40 8.97
CA ARG A 154 7.29 6.53 9.24
C ARG A 154 5.85 6.25 8.77
N ALA A 155 5.68 5.56 7.65
CA ALA A 155 4.36 5.18 7.14
C ALA A 155 3.63 4.21 8.10
N LEU A 156 4.36 3.24 8.66
CA LEU A 156 3.84 2.33 9.67
C LEU A 156 3.51 3.06 10.99
N GLU A 157 4.33 4.02 11.41
CA GLU A 157 4.03 4.86 12.58
C GLU A 157 2.75 5.70 12.39
N VAL A 158 2.53 6.23 11.18
CA VAL A 158 1.30 6.96 10.85
C VAL A 158 0.09 6.03 10.87
N GLN A 159 0.20 4.79 10.36
CA GLN A 159 -0.86 3.79 10.43
C GLN A 159 -1.22 3.42 11.87
N GLU A 160 -0.22 3.19 12.72
CA GLU A 160 -0.40 2.96 14.16
C GLU A 160 -1.09 4.15 14.84
N GLY A 161 -0.73 5.38 14.46
CA GLY A 161 -1.39 6.59 14.92
C GLY A 161 -2.85 6.69 14.50
N ALA A 162 -3.17 6.32 13.26
CA ALA A 162 -4.53 6.30 12.73
C ALA A 162 -5.43 5.24 13.40
N LEU A 163 -4.83 4.18 13.96
CA LEU A 163 -5.52 3.08 14.63
C LEU A 163 -5.49 3.15 16.17
N ARG A 164 -5.31 4.35 16.74
CA ARG A 164 -5.47 4.56 18.19
C ARG A 164 -6.92 4.28 18.59
N TRP A 165 -7.06 3.60 19.73
CA TRP A 165 -8.31 3.20 20.32
C TRP A 165 -8.98 4.35 21.05
N HIS A 166 -10.29 4.53 20.83
CA HIS A 166 -11.07 5.57 21.48
C HIS A 166 -11.85 5.01 22.68
N GLY A 167 -11.47 5.43 23.89
CA GLY A 167 -12.09 4.99 25.13
C GLY A 167 -11.33 3.89 25.86
N GLU A 168 -12.01 3.15 26.73
CA GLU A 168 -11.42 2.03 27.48
C GLU A 168 -11.39 0.77 26.60
N PHE A 169 -10.29 0.03 26.61
CA PHE A 169 -10.18 -1.27 25.94
C PHE A 169 -10.53 -2.40 26.92
N THR A 170 -11.70 -3.00 26.74
CA THR A 170 -12.26 -4.02 27.65
C THR A 170 -12.17 -5.43 27.06
N SER A 171 -12.56 -6.44 27.84
CA SER A 171 -12.68 -7.81 27.34
C SER A 171 -13.78 -7.97 26.27
N SER A 172 -14.79 -7.09 26.24
CA SER A 172 -15.82 -7.11 25.20
C SER A 172 -15.23 -6.67 23.87
N ASP A 173 -14.43 -5.60 23.88
CA ASP A 173 -13.73 -5.09 22.70
C ASP A 173 -12.74 -6.14 22.16
N ALA A 174 -12.02 -6.81 23.05
CA ALA A 174 -11.13 -7.91 22.68
C ALA A 174 -11.87 -9.08 22.00
N LEU A 175 -13.08 -9.42 22.47
CA LEU A 175 -13.93 -10.45 21.89
C LEU A 175 -14.45 -10.02 20.50
N GLU A 176 -14.93 -8.79 20.37
CA GLU A 176 -15.44 -8.24 19.10
C GLU A 176 -14.32 -8.14 18.05
N LEU A 177 -13.16 -7.60 18.43
CA LEU A 177 -11.99 -7.51 17.57
C LEU A 177 -11.50 -8.91 17.14
N GLY A 178 -11.41 -9.85 18.08
CA GLY A 178 -11.03 -11.23 17.80
C GLY A 178 -12.00 -11.93 16.84
N ASN A 179 -13.31 -11.72 17.01
CA ASN A 179 -14.34 -12.22 16.11
C ASN A 179 -14.28 -11.57 14.73
N ALA A 180 -13.96 -10.28 14.64
CA ALA A 180 -13.77 -9.58 13.37
C ALA A 180 -12.59 -10.19 12.58
N VAL A 181 -11.45 -10.44 13.24
CA VAL A 181 -10.31 -11.14 12.61
C VAL A 181 -10.71 -12.53 12.11
N ALA A 182 -11.37 -13.33 12.95
CA ALA A 182 -11.81 -14.67 12.56
C ALA A 182 -12.80 -14.64 11.37
N ARG A 183 -13.70 -13.66 11.32
CA ARG A 183 -14.64 -13.46 10.21
C ARG A 183 -13.93 -13.03 8.93
N LEU A 184 -13.09 -12.00 8.99
CA LEU A 184 -12.35 -11.45 7.84
C LEU A 184 -11.33 -12.47 7.29
N SER A 185 -10.78 -13.34 8.14
CA SER A 185 -9.85 -14.40 7.71
C SER A 185 -10.42 -15.36 6.66
N ARG A 186 -11.76 -15.46 6.55
CA ARG A 186 -12.45 -16.30 5.57
C ARG A 186 -12.30 -15.81 4.13
N GLU A 187 -11.86 -14.58 3.93
CA GLU A 187 -11.57 -14.02 2.61
C GLU A 187 -10.19 -14.43 2.08
N TYR A 188 -9.37 -15.07 2.91
CA TYR A 188 -8.01 -15.52 2.58
C TYR A 188 -7.98 -17.03 2.28
N ASP A 189 -6.90 -17.49 1.67
CA ASP A 189 -6.74 -18.87 1.17
C ASP A 189 -6.50 -19.92 2.28
N ARG A 190 -6.27 -19.48 3.52
CA ARG A 190 -5.97 -20.33 4.68
C ARG A 190 -6.46 -19.70 5.98
N GLY A 191 -6.63 -20.53 7.01
CA GLY A 191 -7.05 -20.03 8.32
C GLY A 191 -5.96 -19.22 9.04
N VAL A 192 -6.27 -18.75 10.24
CA VAL A 192 -5.33 -18.04 11.13
C VAL A 192 -5.50 -18.45 12.59
N THR A 193 -4.51 -18.15 13.40
CA THR A 193 -4.60 -18.05 14.86
C THR A 193 -4.59 -16.57 15.23
N VAL A 194 -5.52 -16.16 16.07
CA VAL A 194 -5.60 -14.80 16.60
C VAL A 194 -5.57 -14.81 18.13
N ARG A 195 -4.89 -13.81 18.70
CA ARG A 195 -4.84 -13.58 20.14
C ARG A 195 -4.87 -12.09 20.44
N VAL A 196 -5.63 -11.70 21.45
CA VAL A 196 -5.64 -10.32 21.98
C VAL A 196 -5.15 -10.36 23.42
N VAL A 197 -4.02 -9.70 23.69
CA VAL A 197 -3.36 -9.71 25.00
C VAL A 197 -3.44 -8.33 25.61
N ARG A 198 -3.95 -8.21 26.84
CA ARG A 198 -3.88 -6.98 27.62
C ARG A 198 -2.47 -6.79 28.13
N GLU A 199 -1.85 -5.67 27.79
CA GLU A 199 -0.43 -5.46 28.05
C GLU A 199 -0.09 -5.09 29.50
N PRO A 200 -0.92 -4.34 30.25
CA PRO A 200 -0.65 -4.06 31.66
C PRO A 200 -0.43 -5.28 32.56
N ASP A 201 -1.07 -6.42 32.27
CA ASP A 201 -0.99 -7.65 33.08
C ASP A 201 -0.69 -8.93 32.29
N GLY A 202 -0.51 -8.82 30.97
CA GLY A 202 -0.20 -9.96 30.09
C GLY A 202 -1.36 -10.94 29.89
N LEU A 203 -2.59 -10.59 30.28
CA LEU A 203 -3.73 -11.49 30.19
C LEU A 203 -4.20 -11.66 28.74
N ALA A 204 -4.27 -12.90 28.26
CA ALA A 204 -4.95 -13.21 27.00
C ALA A 204 -6.46 -13.05 27.19
N MET A 205 -7.04 -11.99 26.63
CA MET A 205 -8.48 -11.72 26.73
C MET A 205 -9.27 -12.47 25.66
N PHE A 206 -8.63 -12.78 24.54
CA PHE A 206 -9.21 -13.57 23.44
C PHE A 206 -8.15 -14.46 22.82
N GLU A 207 -8.52 -15.69 22.49
CA GLU A 207 -7.69 -16.61 21.72
C GLU A 207 -8.57 -17.52 20.86
N TRP A 208 -8.25 -17.61 19.58
CA TRP A 208 -8.96 -18.46 18.62
C TRP A 208 -7.99 -18.98 17.56
N ALA A 209 -8.20 -20.21 17.10
CA ALA A 209 -7.45 -20.82 16.02
C ALA A 209 -8.41 -21.49 15.05
N ALA A 210 -8.19 -21.30 13.76
CA ALA A 210 -8.88 -22.04 12.71
C ALA A 210 -8.53 -23.55 12.78
N ASP A 211 -9.43 -24.38 12.27
CA ASP A 211 -9.33 -25.85 12.32
C ASP A 211 -8.06 -26.41 11.64
N ASP A 212 -7.46 -25.64 10.72
CA ASP A 212 -6.24 -25.99 9.99
C ASP A 212 -4.94 -25.61 10.74
N LYS A 213 -5.03 -25.06 11.97
CA LYS A 213 -3.87 -24.59 12.74
C LYS A 213 -3.45 -25.53 13.86
N ALA A 214 -2.20 -25.37 14.25
CA ALA A 214 -1.53 -26.19 15.26
C ALA A 214 -0.94 -25.33 16.38
N PRO A 215 -0.57 -25.91 17.53
CA PRO A 215 0.01 -25.15 18.66
C PRO A 215 1.21 -24.26 18.30
N ARG A 216 2.02 -24.67 17.30
CA ARG A 216 3.11 -23.85 16.76
C ARG A 216 2.65 -22.45 16.30
N ASN A 217 1.43 -22.31 15.79
CA ASN A 217 0.89 -21.02 15.33
C ASN A 217 0.63 -20.08 16.51
N GLN A 218 0.25 -20.61 17.67
CA GLN A 218 0.12 -19.83 18.91
C GLN A 218 1.50 -19.37 19.39
N GLU A 219 2.53 -20.22 19.28
CA GLU A 219 3.91 -19.85 19.60
C GLU A 219 4.43 -18.76 18.66
N PHE A 220 4.14 -18.85 17.35
CA PHE A 220 4.47 -17.80 16.38
C PHE A 220 3.74 -16.49 16.70
N ALA A 221 2.44 -16.52 17.00
CA ALA A 221 1.70 -15.32 17.42
C ALA A 221 2.33 -14.67 18.66
N GLN A 222 2.78 -15.46 19.64
CA GLN A 222 3.51 -14.94 20.80
C GLN A 222 4.89 -14.40 20.44
N GLY A 223 5.60 -15.01 19.51
CA GLY A 223 6.89 -14.51 19.01
C GLY A 223 6.74 -13.15 18.33
N LYS A 224 5.70 -12.97 17.51
CA LYS A 224 5.37 -11.68 16.88
C LYS A 224 5.05 -10.61 17.94
N ARG A 225 4.28 -10.96 18.97
CA ARG A 225 4.04 -10.07 20.13
C ARG A 225 5.33 -9.63 20.79
N ARG A 226 6.25 -10.55 21.06
CA ARG A 226 7.56 -10.22 21.67
C ARG A 226 8.34 -9.23 20.80
N ALA A 227 8.33 -9.40 19.49
CA ALA A 227 8.96 -8.45 18.56
C ALA A 227 8.31 -7.06 18.64
N SER A 228 6.97 -7.00 18.63
CA SER A 228 6.21 -5.75 18.78
C SER A 228 6.51 -5.02 20.10
N LEU A 229 6.57 -5.76 21.20
CA LEU A 229 6.94 -5.19 22.50
C LEU A 229 8.39 -4.70 22.55
N ALA A 230 9.31 -5.41 21.90
CA ALA A 230 10.72 -5.05 21.88
C ALA A 230 10.99 -3.79 21.04
N CYS A 231 10.32 -3.63 19.90
CA CYS A 231 10.47 -2.45 19.05
C CYS A 231 9.58 -1.27 19.46
N GLY A 232 8.52 -1.52 20.25
CA GLY A 232 7.53 -0.51 20.64
C GLY A 232 6.48 -0.19 19.57
N HIS A 233 6.60 -0.81 18.39
CA HIS A 233 5.77 -0.67 17.21
C HIS A 233 5.17 -2.02 16.81
N SER A 234 4.48 -2.10 15.68
CA SER A 234 4.06 -3.37 15.07
C SER A 234 5.26 -4.26 14.77
N SER A 235 5.04 -5.58 14.75
CA SER A 235 6.11 -6.52 14.41
C SER A 235 6.58 -6.39 12.96
N LEU A 236 5.72 -5.88 12.06
CA LEU A 236 6.11 -5.47 10.71
C LEU A 236 7.08 -4.28 10.73
N TRP A 237 6.92 -3.32 11.64
CA TRP A 237 7.89 -2.22 11.78
C TRP A 237 9.27 -2.75 12.19
N ALA A 238 9.33 -3.76 13.06
CA ALA A 238 10.60 -4.39 13.43
C ALA A 238 11.27 -5.09 12.24
N ASP A 239 10.50 -5.78 11.40
CA ASP A 239 10.96 -6.41 10.15
C ASP A 239 11.55 -5.35 9.19
N VAL A 240 10.80 -4.28 8.94
CA VAL A 240 11.24 -3.17 8.09
C VAL A 240 12.47 -2.47 8.67
N ALA A 241 12.54 -2.26 9.98
CA ALA A 241 13.69 -1.60 10.62
C ALA A 241 14.95 -2.44 10.46
N HIS A 242 14.82 -3.76 10.59
CA HIS A 242 15.89 -4.69 10.33
C HIS A 242 16.43 -4.57 8.90
N GLU A 243 15.55 -4.54 7.90
CA GLU A 243 15.94 -4.37 6.50
C GLU A 243 16.55 -2.99 6.20
N VAL A 244 16.09 -1.93 6.88
CA VAL A 244 16.52 -0.56 6.64
C VAL A 244 17.88 -0.25 7.25
N ASP A 245 18.14 -0.68 8.49
CA ASP A 245 19.36 -0.30 9.22
C ASP A 245 19.99 -1.41 10.07
N GLY A 246 19.49 -2.64 9.98
CA GLY A 246 19.99 -3.78 10.75
C GLY A 246 19.52 -3.83 12.20
N SER A 247 18.61 -2.93 12.61
CA SER A 247 18.00 -2.97 13.95
C SER A 247 17.37 -4.34 14.24
N PHE A 248 17.29 -4.70 15.52
CA PHE A 248 16.67 -5.94 15.99
C PHE A 248 17.27 -7.24 15.41
N GLN A 249 18.51 -7.21 14.89
CA GLN A 249 19.23 -8.39 14.44
C GLN A 249 19.23 -9.52 15.49
N ASP A 250 19.34 -9.16 16.76
CA ASP A 250 19.32 -10.09 17.90
C ASP A 250 17.96 -10.79 18.08
N LEU A 251 16.86 -10.19 17.59
CA LEU A 251 15.53 -10.81 17.58
C LEU A 251 15.36 -11.77 16.39
N VAL A 252 16.08 -11.53 15.30
CA VAL A 252 16.08 -12.37 14.09
C VAL A 252 16.94 -13.63 14.29
N ASP A 253 17.99 -13.54 15.12
CA ASP A 253 18.92 -14.63 15.37
C ASP A 253 18.27 -15.76 16.19
N ARG A 254 17.92 -16.85 15.49
CA ARG A 254 17.31 -18.07 16.03
C ARG A 254 18.32 -18.97 16.79
N SER A 255 19.58 -18.57 16.91
CA SER A 255 20.67 -19.45 17.35
C SER A 255 20.91 -19.51 18.86
N THR A 256 20.26 -18.67 19.66
CA THR A 256 20.44 -18.63 21.13
C THR A 256 19.20 -19.11 21.90
N PRO A 257 19.22 -20.35 22.44
CA PRO A 257 18.28 -20.76 23.48
C PRO A 257 18.57 -20.02 24.79
N ASP A 258 17.55 -19.73 25.59
CA ASP A 258 17.76 -19.23 26.95
C ASP A 258 18.36 -20.32 27.87
N LYS A 259 18.75 -19.92 29.09
CA LYS A 259 19.39 -20.82 30.09
C LYS A 259 18.50 -21.98 30.56
N PHE A 260 17.24 -22.05 30.12
CA PHE A 260 16.26 -23.06 30.50
C PHE A 260 15.85 -23.96 29.32
N GLY A 261 16.43 -23.77 28.14
CA GLY A 261 16.17 -24.62 26.97
C GLY A 261 14.84 -24.34 26.28
N THR A 262 14.21 -23.20 26.57
CA THR A 262 13.01 -22.72 25.90
C THR A 262 13.35 -21.47 25.09
N PRO A 263 13.19 -21.44 23.76
CA PRO A 263 13.40 -20.20 23.03
C PRO A 263 12.21 -19.27 23.31
N GLU A 264 12.41 -18.21 24.11
CA GLU A 264 11.57 -17.00 24.03
C GLU A 264 11.86 -16.27 22.69
N PHE A 265 11.62 -16.94 21.57
CA PHE A 265 11.93 -16.42 20.25
C PHE A 265 11.02 -15.23 19.92
N ALA A 266 11.59 -14.06 19.68
CA ALA A 266 10.88 -12.95 19.05
C ALA A 266 10.85 -13.19 17.55
N CYS A 267 9.73 -12.91 16.90
CA CYS A 267 9.56 -13.12 15.46
C CYS A 267 9.29 -11.74 14.84
N PRO A 268 10.32 -10.99 14.41
CA PRO A 268 10.17 -9.69 13.77
C PRO A 268 9.68 -9.90 12.34
N VAL A 269 8.43 -10.36 12.22
CA VAL A 269 7.69 -10.56 10.97
C VAL A 269 6.30 -9.98 11.18
N ASP A 270 5.57 -9.76 10.11
CA ASP A 270 4.22 -9.19 10.12
C ASP A 270 3.22 -9.91 11.06
N GLY A 271 2.21 -9.20 11.56
CA GLY A 271 1.07 -9.82 12.26
C GLY A 271 0.92 -9.57 13.77
N ALA A 272 1.77 -8.79 14.42
CA ALA A 272 1.46 -8.23 15.75
C ALA A 272 1.31 -6.71 15.68
N PHE A 273 0.22 -6.19 16.23
CA PHE A 273 -0.14 -4.78 16.17
C PHE A 273 -0.44 -4.23 17.59
N PRO A 274 0.28 -3.17 18.04
CA PRO A 274 0.03 -2.56 19.34
C PRO A 274 -1.23 -1.69 19.31
N ILE A 275 -2.14 -1.95 20.25
CA ILE A 275 -3.35 -1.15 20.46
C ILE A 275 -3.06 -0.12 21.53
N ARG A 276 -3.10 1.17 21.16
CA ARG A 276 -2.79 2.29 22.04
C ARG A 276 -3.98 3.21 22.20
N ASP A 277 -4.10 3.84 23.37
CA ASP A 277 -5.07 4.93 23.56
C ASP A 277 -4.66 6.20 22.79
N GLU A 278 -5.54 7.21 22.81
CA GLU A 278 -5.30 8.53 22.22
C GLU A 278 -4.03 9.22 22.74
N ARG A 279 -3.55 8.87 23.94
CA ARG A 279 -2.34 9.42 24.57
C ARG A 279 -1.09 8.61 24.25
N GLY A 280 -1.22 7.48 23.56
CA GLY A 280 -0.15 6.57 23.20
C GLY A 280 0.16 5.49 24.24
N ALA A 281 -0.62 5.36 25.31
CA ALA A 281 -0.45 4.30 26.30
C ALA A 281 -0.81 2.94 25.68
N LEU A 282 0.04 1.94 25.89
CA LEU A 282 -0.18 0.59 25.37
C LEU A 282 -1.27 -0.12 26.17
N LEU A 283 -2.38 -0.47 25.52
CA LEU A 283 -3.53 -1.12 26.14
C LEU A 283 -3.47 -2.64 25.94
N ALA A 284 -3.27 -3.05 24.69
CA ALA A 284 -3.30 -4.44 24.26
C ALA A 284 -2.40 -4.66 23.04
N THR A 285 -2.13 -5.92 22.71
CA THR A 285 -1.54 -6.32 21.42
C THR A 285 -2.45 -7.31 20.72
N LEU A 286 -2.81 -7.02 19.47
CA LEU A 286 -3.47 -7.95 18.56
C LEU A 286 -2.40 -8.78 17.84
N CYS A 287 -2.50 -10.10 17.91
CA CYS A 287 -1.55 -11.02 17.28
C CYS A 287 -2.30 -11.92 16.31
N VAL A 288 -1.85 -12.00 15.07
CA VAL A 288 -2.38 -12.82 13.98
C VAL A 288 -1.24 -13.66 13.41
N SER A 289 -1.49 -14.95 13.23
CA SER A 289 -0.53 -15.89 12.64
C SER A 289 -1.22 -16.90 11.75
N GLY A 290 -0.79 -16.99 10.49
CA GLY A 290 -1.18 -18.07 9.60
C GLY A 290 -1.10 -17.72 8.13
N LEU A 291 -1.15 -16.44 7.81
CA LEU A 291 -0.97 -15.89 6.47
C LEU A 291 0.52 -15.59 6.21
N HIS A 292 0.85 -15.33 4.96
CA HIS A 292 2.22 -15.07 4.48
C HIS A 292 2.22 -13.70 3.78
N GLU A 293 3.39 -13.19 3.40
CA GLU A 293 3.49 -11.98 2.54
C GLU A 293 2.83 -10.72 3.14
N GLY A 294 2.92 -10.52 4.45
CA GLY A 294 2.36 -9.33 5.10
C GLY A 294 0.86 -9.37 5.36
N LEU A 295 0.20 -10.46 4.98
CA LEU A 295 -1.25 -10.58 5.07
C LEU A 295 -1.73 -10.76 6.52
N ASP A 296 -0.88 -11.24 7.46
CA ASP A 296 -1.25 -11.26 8.88
C ASP A 296 -1.36 -9.81 9.40
N HIS A 297 -0.47 -8.90 8.96
CA HIS A 297 -0.55 -7.47 9.27
C HIS A 297 -1.72 -6.79 8.58
N GLU A 298 -1.98 -7.09 7.30
CA GLU A 298 -3.17 -6.59 6.61
C GLU A 298 -4.45 -6.95 7.36
N LEU A 299 -4.61 -8.23 7.70
CA LEU A 299 -5.80 -8.71 8.39
C LEU A 299 -5.98 -8.03 9.75
N ALA A 300 -4.88 -7.81 10.49
CA ALA A 300 -4.90 -7.07 11.74
C ALA A 300 -5.36 -5.61 11.53
N VAL A 301 -4.80 -4.91 10.54
CA VAL A 301 -5.16 -3.53 10.20
C VAL A 301 -6.62 -3.42 9.77
N ARG A 302 -7.11 -4.34 8.93
CA ARG A 302 -8.51 -4.38 8.50
C ARG A 302 -9.47 -4.55 9.67
N ALA A 303 -9.17 -5.47 10.58
CA ALA A 303 -10.01 -5.71 11.75
C ALA A 303 -10.01 -4.51 12.72
N LEU A 304 -8.86 -3.89 12.94
CA LEU A 304 -8.76 -2.68 13.78
C LEU A 304 -9.47 -1.49 13.15
N ALA A 305 -9.35 -1.29 11.83
CA ALA A 305 -10.06 -0.25 11.11
C ALA A 305 -11.59 -0.44 11.24
N GLU A 306 -12.08 -1.66 11.04
CA GLU A 306 -13.51 -1.96 11.20
C GLU A 306 -14.01 -1.69 12.63
N ALA A 307 -13.25 -2.13 13.65
CA ALA A 307 -13.60 -1.91 15.05
C ALA A 307 -13.68 -0.42 15.42
N GLU A 308 -12.85 0.40 14.79
CA GLU A 308 -12.80 1.85 14.97
C GLU A 308 -13.71 2.62 13.99
N GLY A 309 -14.51 1.93 13.18
CA GLY A 309 -15.42 2.55 12.20
C GLY A 309 -14.72 3.28 11.06
N LYS A 310 -13.50 2.86 10.70
CA LYS A 310 -12.64 3.43 9.65
C LYS A 310 -12.61 2.54 8.41
N GLU A 311 -12.44 3.15 7.24
CA GLU A 311 -12.33 2.42 5.97
C GLU A 311 -10.86 2.26 5.53
N CYS A 312 -10.42 1.02 5.30
CA CYS A 312 -9.09 0.76 4.75
C CYS A 312 -8.96 1.32 3.31
N GLY A 313 -7.83 1.95 3.03
CA GLY A 313 -7.55 2.62 1.74
C GLY A 313 -8.06 4.06 1.65
N TRP A 314 -8.96 4.49 2.54
CA TRP A 314 -9.40 5.88 2.66
C TRP A 314 -8.89 6.52 3.95
N ASP A 315 -9.26 5.96 5.10
CA ASP A 315 -8.86 6.46 6.42
C ASP A 315 -7.55 5.83 6.89
N VAL A 316 -7.33 4.56 6.54
CA VAL A 316 -6.17 3.78 7.01
C VAL A 316 -5.50 3.08 5.83
N PRO A 317 -4.28 3.48 5.42
CA PRO A 317 -3.52 2.77 4.40
C PRO A 317 -3.17 1.35 4.85
N VAL A 318 -2.96 0.43 3.89
CA VAL A 318 -2.52 -0.95 4.16
C VAL A 318 -1.12 -1.14 3.56
N TYR A 319 -0.20 -1.69 4.37
CA TYR A 319 1.23 -1.80 4.02
C TYR A 319 1.75 -3.25 4.05
N ALA A 320 0.90 -4.23 3.74
CA ALA A 320 1.27 -5.66 3.72
C ALA A 320 2.57 -5.93 2.95
N TRP A 321 2.73 -5.26 1.81
CA TRP A 321 3.89 -5.35 0.92
C TRP A 321 5.25 -4.96 1.53
N LEU A 322 5.26 -4.35 2.71
CA LEU A 322 6.50 -4.06 3.43
C LEU A 322 7.11 -5.30 4.09
N ALA A 323 6.35 -6.38 4.27
CA ALA A 323 6.82 -7.63 4.86
C ALA A 323 7.73 -8.38 3.88
N ARG A 324 8.82 -8.98 4.38
CA ARG A 324 9.75 -9.79 3.58
C ARG A 324 9.81 -11.26 3.97
#